data_AF-A0A0U5G6R6-F1
#
_entry.id   AF-A0A0U5G6R6-F1
#
_cell.length_a   1.000
_cell.length_b   1.000
_cell.length_c   1.000
_cell.angle_alpha   90.00
_cell.angle_beta   90.00
_cell.angle_gamma   90.00
#
_symmetry.space_group_name_H-M   'P 1'
#
loop_
_entity.id
_entity.type
_entity.pdbx_description
1 polymer ?
#
loop_
_entity_poly.entity_id
_entity_poly.type
_entity_poly.pdbx_seq_one_letter_code
_entity_poly.pdbx_strand_id
1 'polypeptide(L)'
;MFSTGALGEDAHADDAEAYINNPGRGFLGNLAGAPASSAVVMRQYAWRGREQFLRDTAIAFNHRDHENDYDQYFLLTGVTGRIYNSTFRDRGEDTDDPFGRWCAYDSALELLLFRMTVESSVHGVVAPEFYEVVHDALRPMRLTRELAKTGSAGNEGPSGAKQPDASWRPIRVPYSRNKGWPSVVLEVGYSESQKKLQSDIRFWLRQSEGHVKTVLTVAIRDRAESIIIEKWENGENGRAHAEQYLKITRNRRTNTATVTGGPLVIGFENLFSRPISSPIEQDIQLGNDQLQQIAQVIWQEADKASTYSYARLCI
;
A
#
# COMPACT_ATOMS: atom_id res chain seq x y z
N MET A 1 -5.40 40.20 8.05
CA MET A 1 -6.21 39.15 8.68
C MET A 1 -7.05 38.50 7.58
N PHE A 2 -6.48 37.55 6.84
CA PHE A 2 -7.23 36.59 6.04
C PHE A 2 -6.36 35.34 5.92
N SER A 3 -6.87 34.25 6.50
CA SER A 3 -6.34 32.91 6.40
C SER A 3 -6.82 32.32 5.08
N THR A 4 -5.89 31.98 4.19
CA THR A 4 -6.15 31.20 2.98
C THR A 4 -5.12 30.06 3.01
N GLY A 5 -5.50 28.93 3.60
CA GLY A 5 -4.61 27.78 3.72
C GLY A 5 -5.28 26.43 4.08
N ALA A 6 -6.49 26.41 4.64
CA ALA A 6 -7.07 25.16 5.17
C ALA A 6 -8.11 24.47 4.27
N LEU A 7 -8.69 25.14 3.26
CA LEU A 7 -9.88 24.62 2.56
C LEU A 7 -9.61 23.48 1.55
N GLY A 8 -8.35 23.18 1.22
CA GLY A 8 -8.00 22.16 0.22
C GLY A 8 -7.61 20.79 0.79
N GLU A 9 -7.13 20.74 2.03
CA GLU A 9 -6.63 19.50 2.66
C GLU A 9 -7.77 18.72 3.32
N ASP A 10 -8.68 19.42 4.01
CA ASP A 10 -9.87 18.80 4.64
C ASP A 10 -10.83 18.19 3.61
N ALA A 11 -11.03 18.85 2.46
CA ALA A 11 -11.90 18.35 1.39
C ALA A 11 -11.36 17.06 0.74
N HIS A 12 -10.04 16.90 0.66
CA HIS A 12 -9.42 15.70 0.12
C HIS A 12 -9.56 14.49 1.06
N ALA A 13 -9.45 14.71 2.37
CA ALA A 13 -9.68 13.68 3.38
C ALA A 13 -11.16 13.25 3.41
N ASP A 14 -12.09 14.20 3.36
CA ASP A 14 -13.54 13.93 3.35
C ASP A 14 -13.96 13.07 2.15
N ASP A 15 -13.46 13.37 0.95
CA ASP A 15 -13.75 12.58 -0.26
C ASP A 15 -13.15 11.16 -0.17
N ALA A 16 -11.94 11.02 0.39
CA ALA A 16 -11.30 9.73 0.58
C ALA A 16 -12.05 8.87 1.61
N GLU A 17 -12.43 9.45 2.76
CA GLU A 17 -13.22 8.78 3.78
C GLU A 17 -14.60 8.37 3.26
N ALA A 18 -15.26 9.23 2.47
CA ALA A 18 -16.55 8.91 1.87
C ALA A 18 -16.47 7.66 0.98
N TYR A 19 -15.43 7.56 0.14
CA TYR A 19 -15.23 6.36 -0.67
C TYR A 19 -14.81 5.14 0.16
N ILE A 20 -13.83 5.28 1.04
CA ILE A 20 -13.32 4.18 1.89
C ILE A 20 -14.41 3.62 2.80
N ASN A 21 -15.41 4.42 3.19
CA ASN A 21 -16.57 4.02 4.00
C ASN A 21 -17.83 3.67 3.18
N ASN A 22 -17.82 3.84 1.85
CA ASN A 22 -18.95 3.44 1.01
C ASN A 22 -19.11 1.91 0.96
N PRO A 23 -20.24 1.32 1.39
CA PRO A 23 -20.40 -0.13 1.43
C PRO A 23 -20.09 -0.79 0.09
N GLY A 24 -20.53 -0.20 -1.03
CA GLY A 24 -20.23 -0.63 -2.40
C GLY A 24 -20.47 -2.11 -2.67
N ARG A 25 -20.17 -2.59 -3.89
CA ARG A 25 -20.27 -4.03 -4.22
C ARG A 25 -18.95 -4.79 -4.11
N GLY A 26 -17.82 -4.10 -4.17
CA GLY A 26 -16.49 -4.69 -4.01
C GLY A 26 -15.43 -3.59 -3.84
N PHE A 27 -14.24 -3.95 -3.39
CA PHE A 27 -13.16 -3.02 -3.06
C PHE A 27 -12.29 -2.64 -4.28
N LEU A 28 -12.31 -3.39 -5.38
CA LEU A 28 -11.61 -3.03 -6.62
C LEU A 28 -12.46 -2.22 -7.61
N GLY A 29 -13.75 -2.00 -7.30
CA GLY A 29 -14.70 -1.39 -8.25
C GLY A 29 -14.32 -0.01 -8.78
N ASN A 30 -13.68 0.85 -7.97
CA ASN A 30 -13.24 2.17 -8.43
C ASN A 30 -12.09 2.14 -9.42
N LEU A 31 -11.35 1.02 -9.48
CA LEU A 31 -10.29 0.82 -10.47
C LEU A 31 -10.88 0.41 -11.83
N ALA A 32 -12.07 -0.17 -11.84
CA ALA A 32 -12.77 -0.62 -13.05
C ALA A 32 -13.65 0.45 -13.73
N GLY A 33 -13.93 1.58 -13.06
CA GLY A 33 -14.87 2.60 -13.55
C GLY A 33 -14.35 3.48 -14.70
N ALA A 34 -15.24 3.82 -15.65
CA ALA A 34 -15.00 4.78 -16.74
C ALA A 34 -14.77 6.22 -16.21
N PRO A 35 -14.08 7.10 -16.96
CA PRO A 35 -13.64 8.38 -16.42
C PRO A 35 -14.79 9.37 -16.29
N ALA A 36 -14.87 10.03 -15.13
CA ALA A 36 -15.29 11.43 -15.13
C ALA A 36 -14.18 12.19 -15.86
N SER A 37 -14.45 12.56 -17.12
CA SER A 37 -13.66 13.45 -17.99
C SER A 37 -12.17 13.60 -17.63
N SER A 38 -11.31 12.83 -18.32
CA SER A 38 -9.84 12.94 -18.39
C SER A 38 -8.96 12.01 -17.52
N ALA A 39 -9.50 11.06 -16.75
CA ALA A 39 -8.66 10.06 -16.08
C ALA A 39 -8.33 8.87 -17.00
N VAL A 40 -7.05 8.48 -17.05
CA VAL A 40 -6.62 7.21 -17.66
C VAL A 40 -7.32 6.06 -16.93
N VAL A 41 -7.89 5.11 -17.68
CA VAL A 41 -8.58 3.93 -17.11
C VAL A 41 -7.56 2.80 -17.03
N MET A 42 -7.54 2.09 -15.89
CA MET A 42 -6.69 0.91 -15.72
C MET A 42 -7.03 -0.13 -16.79
N ARG A 43 -6.01 -0.71 -17.43
CA ARG A 43 -6.23 -1.72 -18.49
C ARG A 43 -7.01 -2.90 -17.93
N GLN A 44 -7.94 -3.42 -18.71
CA GLN A 44 -8.77 -4.56 -18.32
C GLN A 44 -8.68 -5.67 -19.35
N TYR A 45 -8.49 -6.90 -18.87
CA TYR A 45 -8.47 -8.11 -19.67
C TYR A 45 -9.57 -9.05 -19.18
N ALA A 46 -10.20 -9.79 -20.07
CA ALA A 46 -11.19 -10.80 -19.67
C ALA A 46 -10.50 -12.15 -19.51
N TRP A 47 -10.76 -12.85 -18.40
CA TRP A 47 -10.27 -14.21 -18.25
C TRP A 47 -10.93 -15.14 -19.27
N ARG A 48 -10.11 -15.78 -20.11
CA ARG A 48 -10.55 -16.75 -21.14
C ARG A 48 -9.78 -18.08 -21.08
N GLY A 49 -9.05 -18.30 -19.98
CA GLY A 49 -8.18 -19.46 -19.78
C GLY A 49 -6.70 -19.11 -19.77
N ARG A 50 -5.88 -20.04 -19.27
CA ARG A 50 -4.44 -19.85 -19.00
C ARG A 50 -3.65 -19.43 -20.23
N GLU A 51 -3.86 -20.09 -21.37
CA GLU A 51 -3.13 -19.76 -22.59
C GLU A 51 -3.47 -18.35 -23.12
N GLN A 52 -4.75 -17.99 -23.09
CA GLN A 52 -5.18 -16.67 -23.56
C GLN A 52 -4.68 -15.57 -22.62
N PHE A 53 -4.71 -15.81 -21.30
CA PHE A 53 -4.09 -14.91 -20.32
C PHE A 53 -2.63 -14.65 -20.67
N LEU A 54 -1.82 -15.71 -20.84
CA LEU A 54 -0.40 -15.56 -21.17
C LEU A 54 -0.20 -14.79 -22.48
N ARG A 55 -1.05 -15.00 -23.50
CA ARG A 55 -0.99 -14.24 -24.76
C ARG A 55 -1.35 -12.76 -24.56
N ASP A 56 -2.43 -12.48 -23.85
CA ASP A 56 -2.98 -11.14 -23.65
C ASP A 56 -2.06 -10.28 -22.77
N THR A 57 -1.38 -10.91 -21.81
CA THR A 57 -0.52 -10.23 -20.84
C THR A 57 0.97 -10.36 -21.17
N ALA A 58 1.37 -11.13 -22.20
CA ALA A 58 2.77 -11.22 -22.62
C ALA A 58 3.35 -9.84 -22.96
N ILE A 59 2.59 -9.00 -23.66
CA ILE A 59 3.00 -7.62 -23.97
C ILE A 59 3.14 -6.81 -22.68
N ALA A 60 2.18 -6.95 -21.77
CA ALA A 60 2.17 -6.28 -20.47
C ALA A 60 3.38 -6.67 -19.60
N PHE A 61 3.79 -7.94 -19.62
CA PHE A 61 4.93 -8.44 -18.84
C PHE A 61 6.30 -8.21 -19.50
N ASN A 62 6.34 -7.97 -20.82
CA ASN A 62 7.59 -7.78 -21.58
C ASN A 62 7.99 -6.31 -21.77
N HIS A 63 7.10 -5.34 -21.55
CA HIS A 63 7.47 -3.94 -21.61
C HIS A 63 8.35 -3.58 -20.39
N ARG A 64 9.58 -3.14 -20.66
CA ARG A 64 10.55 -2.69 -19.64
C ARG A 64 10.54 -1.17 -19.42
N ASP A 65 9.77 -0.44 -20.22
CA ASP A 65 9.66 1.02 -20.15
C ASP A 65 8.19 1.37 -19.90
N HIS A 66 7.87 1.63 -18.64
CA HIS A 66 6.57 2.13 -18.21
C HIS A 66 6.79 3.50 -17.56
N GLU A 67 6.42 4.56 -18.28
CA GLU A 67 6.65 5.95 -17.86
C GLU A 67 5.61 6.45 -16.86
N ASN A 68 4.44 5.79 -16.74
CA ASN A 68 3.33 6.23 -15.87
C ASN A 68 2.61 5.08 -15.13
N ASP A 69 1.96 5.46 -14.03
CA ASP A 69 1.14 4.70 -13.08
C ASP A 69 0.25 3.58 -13.66
N TYR A 70 -0.63 3.94 -14.60
CA TYR A 70 -1.64 3.02 -15.15
C TYR A 70 -1.08 1.92 -16.05
N ASP A 71 0.22 1.94 -16.33
CA ASP A 71 0.89 0.91 -17.10
C ASP A 71 1.58 -0.14 -16.21
N GLN A 72 1.57 0.01 -14.87
CA GLN A 72 2.12 -0.99 -13.94
C GLN A 72 1.09 -2.01 -13.46
N TYR A 73 -0.21 -1.73 -13.63
CA TYR A 73 -1.28 -2.62 -13.18
C TYR A 73 -2.34 -2.84 -14.26
N PHE A 74 -2.95 -4.02 -14.24
CA PHE A 74 -4.18 -4.28 -14.97
C PHE A 74 -5.18 -5.07 -14.13
N LEU A 75 -6.45 -4.98 -14.50
CA LEU A 75 -7.52 -5.80 -13.96
C LEU A 75 -7.81 -6.98 -14.89
N LEU A 76 -7.92 -8.16 -14.31
CA LEU A 76 -8.47 -9.33 -14.96
C LEU A 76 -9.92 -9.51 -14.48
N THR A 77 -10.86 -9.53 -15.43
CA THR A 77 -12.31 -9.59 -15.20
C THR A 77 -12.85 -11.01 -15.41
N GLY A 78 -13.96 -11.35 -14.74
CA GLY A 78 -14.60 -12.67 -14.84
C GLY A 78 -13.84 -13.76 -14.09
N VAL A 79 -13.03 -13.38 -13.10
CA VAL A 79 -12.28 -14.31 -12.24
C VAL A 79 -13.18 -14.78 -11.10
N THR A 80 -13.98 -15.81 -11.35
CA THR A 80 -14.80 -16.44 -10.31
C THR A 80 -13.94 -16.99 -9.17
N GLY A 81 -14.52 -17.21 -7.98
CA GLY A 81 -13.80 -17.80 -6.85
C GLY A 81 -13.19 -19.18 -7.16
N ARG A 82 -13.85 -19.96 -8.03
CA ARG A 82 -13.30 -21.23 -8.53
C ARG A 82 -12.03 -21.03 -9.35
N ILE A 83 -12.01 -20.03 -10.23
CA ILE A 83 -10.84 -19.71 -11.05
C ILE A 83 -9.69 -19.21 -10.16
N TYR A 84 -9.98 -18.27 -9.25
CA TYR A 84 -9.01 -17.76 -8.28
C TYR A 84 -8.31 -18.89 -7.50
N ASN A 85 -9.11 -19.75 -6.85
CA ASN A 85 -8.60 -20.85 -6.03
C ASN A 85 -7.80 -21.88 -6.83
N SER A 86 -8.20 -22.17 -8.06
CA SER A 86 -7.55 -23.21 -8.88
C SER A 86 -6.32 -22.73 -9.66
N THR A 87 -6.13 -21.42 -9.78
CA THR A 87 -5.13 -20.84 -10.70
C THR A 87 -4.15 -19.88 -10.04
N PHE A 88 -4.60 -19.04 -9.11
CA PHE A 88 -3.83 -17.89 -8.66
C PHE A 88 -3.46 -17.96 -7.16
N ARG A 89 -4.39 -18.42 -6.31
CA ARG A 89 -4.28 -18.38 -4.85
C ARG A 89 -2.90 -18.76 -4.30
N ASP A 90 -2.42 -19.95 -4.67
CA ASP A 90 -1.18 -20.53 -4.12
C ASP A 90 0.07 -20.19 -4.96
N ARG A 91 -0.04 -19.24 -5.90
CA ARG A 91 1.07 -18.81 -6.78
C ARG A 91 1.73 -17.52 -6.32
N GLY A 92 1.14 -16.82 -5.36
CA GLY A 92 1.55 -15.46 -4.97
C GLY A 92 2.95 -15.31 -4.36
N GLU A 93 3.64 -16.41 -4.06
CA GLU A 93 5.01 -16.41 -3.53
C GLU A 93 6.09 -16.39 -4.63
N ASP A 94 5.73 -16.78 -5.86
CA ASP A 94 6.66 -16.83 -7.00
C ASP A 94 6.34 -15.66 -7.95
N THR A 95 7.12 -14.58 -7.85
CA THR A 95 6.97 -13.41 -8.72
C THR A 95 7.45 -13.63 -10.16
N ASP A 96 8.21 -14.71 -10.39
CA ASP A 96 8.62 -15.12 -11.73
C ASP A 96 7.51 -15.92 -12.43
N ASP A 97 6.58 -16.52 -11.68
CA ASP A 97 5.33 -17.07 -12.20
C ASP A 97 4.38 -15.92 -12.62
N PRO A 98 3.99 -15.80 -13.91
CA PRO A 98 3.01 -14.80 -14.35
C PRO A 98 1.66 -14.89 -13.61
N PHE A 99 1.31 -16.08 -13.11
CA PHE A 99 0.11 -16.29 -12.30
C PHE A 99 0.30 -15.91 -10.83
N GLY A 100 1.55 -15.70 -10.37
CA GLY A 100 1.89 -15.26 -9.01
C GLY A 100 1.89 -13.75 -8.80
N ARG A 101 1.83 -12.96 -9.87
CA ARG A 101 1.89 -11.48 -9.81
C ARG A 101 0.58 -10.78 -9.43
N TRP A 102 -0.39 -11.52 -8.89
CA TRP A 102 -1.65 -10.94 -8.45
C TRP A 102 -1.43 -10.24 -7.10
N CYS A 103 -2.07 -9.09 -6.90
CA CYS A 103 -1.93 -8.30 -5.67
C CYS A 103 -3.21 -8.31 -4.84
N ALA A 104 -4.37 -8.33 -5.51
CA ALA A 104 -5.66 -8.30 -4.84
C ALA A 104 -6.74 -8.99 -5.66
N TYR A 105 -7.63 -9.73 -4.99
CA TYR A 105 -8.76 -10.44 -5.55
C TYR A 105 -10.06 -9.95 -4.91
N ASP A 106 -11.01 -9.49 -5.73
CA ASP A 106 -12.35 -9.09 -5.33
C ASP A 106 -13.36 -10.11 -5.84
N SER A 107 -13.85 -10.95 -4.92
CA SER A 107 -14.79 -12.02 -5.25
C SER A 107 -16.18 -11.53 -5.61
N ALA A 108 -16.57 -10.35 -5.13
CA ALA A 108 -17.91 -9.82 -5.35
C ALA A 108 -18.05 -9.17 -6.74
N LEU A 109 -16.94 -8.67 -7.28
CA LEU A 109 -16.87 -8.14 -8.64
C LEU A 109 -16.17 -9.08 -9.63
N GLU A 110 -15.65 -10.21 -9.16
CA GLU A 110 -14.84 -11.17 -9.94
C GLU A 110 -13.66 -10.48 -10.64
N LEU A 111 -13.00 -9.58 -9.92
CA LEU A 111 -11.85 -8.80 -10.38
C LEU A 111 -10.57 -9.30 -9.70
N LEU A 112 -9.50 -9.46 -10.48
CA LEU A 112 -8.17 -9.76 -9.97
C LEU A 112 -7.20 -8.68 -10.45
N LEU A 113 -6.55 -7.99 -9.53
CA LEU A 113 -5.57 -6.96 -9.79
C LEU A 113 -4.19 -7.60 -9.97
N PHE A 114 -3.53 -7.29 -11.07
CA PHE A 114 -2.19 -7.78 -11.41
C PHE A 114 -1.18 -6.66 -11.50
N ARG A 115 0.05 -6.95 -11.05
CA ARG A 115 1.23 -6.12 -11.30
C ARG A 115 1.95 -6.57 -12.58
N MET A 116 2.15 -5.65 -13.51
CA MET A 116 2.76 -5.88 -14.83
C MET A 116 4.28 -5.96 -14.77
N THR A 117 4.93 -5.12 -13.95
CA THR A 117 6.38 -5.01 -13.95
C THR A 117 7.00 -5.69 -12.73
N VAL A 118 8.30 -5.97 -12.84
CA VAL A 118 9.16 -6.10 -11.65
C VAL A 118 8.99 -4.82 -10.82
N GLU A 119 8.97 -4.98 -9.51
CA GLU A 119 8.87 -3.88 -8.56
C GLU A 119 9.89 -2.77 -8.88
N SER A 120 9.40 -1.53 -9.03
CA SER A 120 10.29 -0.37 -9.18
C SER A 120 11.21 -0.30 -7.96
N SER A 121 12.50 -0.03 -8.15
CA SER A 121 13.43 0.10 -7.02
C SER A 121 12.99 1.18 -6.02
N VAL A 122 12.29 2.22 -6.51
CA VAL A 122 11.70 3.27 -5.67
C VAL A 122 10.59 2.73 -4.77
N HIS A 123 9.77 1.80 -5.27
CA HIS A 123 8.73 1.15 -4.47
C HIS A 123 9.35 0.12 -3.52
N GLY A 124 10.23 -0.74 -4.04
CA GLY A 124 10.83 -1.85 -3.31
C GLY A 124 11.74 -1.43 -2.16
N VAL A 125 12.23 -0.18 -2.14
CA VAL A 125 13.03 0.33 -1.02
C VAL A 125 12.19 0.77 0.19
N VAL A 126 10.90 1.09 -0.01
CA VAL A 126 10.06 1.67 1.06
C VAL A 126 9.82 0.68 2.20
N ALA A 127 9.41 -0.55 1.89
CA ALA A 127 9.12 -1.57 2.89
C ALA A 127 10.34 -1.92 3.77
N PRO A 128 11.54 -2.18 3.20
CA PRO A 128 12.76 -2.34 3.99
C PRO A 128 13.06 -1.18 4.94
N GLU A 129 12.97 0.06 4.46
CA GLU A 129 13.25 1.24 5.28
C GLU A 129 12.25 1.37 6.45
N PHE A 130 10.95 1.13 6.20
CA PHE A 130 9.95 1.09 7.26
C PHE A 130 10.19 -0.02 8.28
N TYR A 131 10.61 -1.21 7.85
CA TYR A 131 10.97 -2.29 8.79
C TYR A 131 12.13 -1.89 9.69
N GLU A 132 13.15 -1.22 9.17
CA GLU A 132 14.33 -0.81 9.93
C GLU A 132 13.97 0.28 10.96
N VAL A 133 13.26 1.34 10.57
CA VAL A 133 12.90 2.41 11.51
C VAL A 133 11.94 1.94 12.61
N VAL A 134 11.00 1.03 12.29
CA VAL A 134 10.13 0.42 13.31
C VAL A 134 10.97 -0.48 14.23
N HIS A 135 11.89 -1.27 13.69
CA HIS A 135 12.78 -2.09 14.50
C HIS A 135 13.64 -1.23 15.45
N ASP A 136 14.17 -0.11 15.00
CA ASP A 136 14.92 0.84 15.82
C ASP A 136 14.07 1.44 16.94
N ALA A 137 12.83 1.84 16.63
CA ALA A 137 11.88 2.36 17.63
C ALA A 137 11.50 1.31 18.69
N LEU A 138 11.51 0.02 18.34
CA LEU A 138 11.22 -1.09 19.26
C LEU A 138 12.43 -1.53 20.12
N ARG A 139 13.66 -1.16 19.71
CA ARG A 139 14.89 -1.51 20.43
C ARG A 139 14.90 -1.06 21.91
N PRO A 140 14.58 0.20 22.26
CA PRO A 140 14.58 0.62 23.67
C PRO A 140 13.51 -0.10 24.51
N MET A 141 12.42 -0.54 23.89
CA MET A 141 11.34 -1.29 24.55
C MET A 141 11.65 -2.79 24.72
N ARG A 142 12.74 -3.28 24.10
CA ARG A 142 13.14 -4.70 24.05
C ARG A 142 12.11 -5.61 23.35
N LEU A 143 11.43 -5.09 22.32
CA LEU A 143 10.35 -5.78 21.61
C LEU A 143 10.69 -6.14 20.14
N THR A 144 11.96 -6.03 19.73
CA THR A 144 12.39 -6.25 18.34
C THR A 144 12.13 -7.65 17.80
N ARG A 145 11.87 -8.62 18.67
CA ARG A 145 11.58 -10.03 18.33
C ARG A 145 10.13 -10.43 18.59
N GLU A 146 9.24 -9.49 18.84
CA GLU A 146 7.85 -9.76 19.21
C GLU A 146 6.87 -9.63 18.02
N LEU A 147 7.38 -9.21 16.86
CA LEU A 147 6.62 -9.05 15.62
C LEU A 147 7.22 -9.92 14.51
N ALA A 148 6.37 -10.66 13.81
CA ALA A 148 6.71 -11.29 12.54
C ALA A 148 6.54 -10.26 11.41
N LYS A 149 7.53 -10.22 10.52
CA LYS A 149 7.43 -9.55 9.21
C LYS A 149 6.77 -10.55 8.26
N THR A 150 5.53 -10.31 7.86
CA THR A 150 4.77 -11.28 7.04
C THR A 150 5.00 -11.11 5.53
N GLY A 151 5.78 -10.11 5.11
CA GLY A 151 6.12 -9.89 3.70
C GLY A 151 4.87 -9.74 2.84
N SER A 152 4.89 -10.29 1.62
CA SER A 152 3.77 -10.30 0.66
C SER A 152 2.81 -11.48 0.83
N ALA A 153 2.85 -12.20 1.96
CA ALA A 153 1.92 -13.32 2.19
C ALA A 153 0.47 -12.81 2.13
N GLY A 154 -0.35 -13.47 1.29
CA GLY A 154 -1.74 -13.06 1.08
C GLY A 154 -2.60 -13.27 2.33
N ASN A 155 -3.44 -12.28 2.63
CA ASN A 155 -4.51 -12.41 3.61
C ASN A 155 -5.86 -12.57 2.91
N GLU A 156 -6.70 -13.44 3.45
CA GLU A 156 -8.03 -13.74 2.92
C GLU A 156 -9.11 -13.24 3.87
N GLY A 157 -10.09 -12.52 3.32
CA GLY A 157 -11.29 -12.11 4.02
C GLY A 157 -12.56 -12.50 3.26
N PRO A 158 -13.74 -12.17 3.81
CA PRO A 158 -15.02 -12.66 3.29
C PRO A 158 -15.29 -12.32 1.83
N SER A 159 -14.78 -11.19 1.34
CA SER A 159 -15.03 -10.69 -0.02
C SER A 159 -13.81 -10.75 -0.94
N GLY A 160 -12.70 -11.36 -0.52
CA GLY A 160 -11.50 -11.36 -1.35
C GLY A 160 -10.19 -11.71 -0.65
N ALA A 161 -9.09 -11.48 -1.35
CA ALA A 161 -7.74 -11.66 -0.83
C ALA A 161 -6.84 -10.49 -1.25
N LYS A 162 -5.80 -10.20 -0.48
CA LYS A 162 -4.79 -9.19 -0.86
C LYS A 162 -3.44 -9.50 -0.22
N GLN A 163 -2.38 -9.12 -0.92
CA GLN A 163 -1.01 -9.12 -0.42
C GLN A 163 -0.63 -7.70 0.06
N PRO A 164 -0.03 -7.55 1.25
CA PRO A 164 0.49 -6.27 1.70
C PRO A 164 1.90 -6.01 1.12
N ASP A 165 2.28 -4.73 1.00
CA ASP A 165 3.67 -4.38 0.66
C ASP A 165 4.60 -4.59 1.86
N ALA A 166 4.14 -4.23 3.05
CA ALA A 166 4.77 -4.64 4.31
C ALA A 166 3.72 -4.84 5.39
N SER A 167 4.04 -5.65 6.40
CA SER A 167 3.10 -5.93 7.48
C SER A 167 3.79 -6.43 8.75
N TRP A 168 3.17 -6.10 9.89
CA TRP A 168 3.61 -6.51 11.21
C TRP A 168 2.53 -7.32 11.90
N ARG A 169 2.90 -8.51 12.37
CA ARG A 169 2.00 -9.42 13.09
C ARG A 169 2.59 -9.79 14.44
N PRO A 170 1.88 -9.61 15.56
CA PRO A 170 2.34 -10.08 16.87
C PRO A 170 2.57 -11.60 16.87
N ILE A 171 3.75 -12.04 17.32
CA ILE A 171 4.12 -13.47 17.30
C ILE A 171 3.34 -14.26 18.35
N ARG A 172 3.02 -13.63 19.48
CA ARG A 172 2.35 -14.28 20.62
C ARG A 172 0.82 -14.33 20.52
N VAL A 173 0.25 -13.88 19.39
CA VAL A 173 -1.18 -14.02 19.12
C VAL A 173 -1.39 -15.33 18.37
N PRO A 174 -2.09 -16.33 18.96
CA PRO A 174 -2.37 -17.58 18.28
C PRO A 174 -3.13 -17.34 16.97
N TYR A 175 -2.83 -18.14 15.94
CA TYR A 175 -3.55 -18.07 14.66
C TYR A 175 -5.07 -18.19 14.83
N SER A 176 -5.55 -18.97 15.79
CA SER A 176 -6.99 -19.08 16.09
C SER A 176 -7.65 -17.77 16.53
N ARG A 177 -6.86 -16.79 17.00
CA ARG A 177 -7.35 -15.48 17.46
C ARG A 177 -7.25 -14.37 16.43
N ASN A 178 -6.32 -14.44 15.47
CA ASN A 178 -6.14 -13.42 14.44
C ASN A 178 -6.22 -13.94 13.00
N LYS A 179 -6.47 -15.24 12.79
CA LYS A 179 -6.58 -15.90 11.48
C LYS A 179 -5.40 -15.60 10.53
N GLY A 180 -4.22 -15.29 11.07
CA GLY A 180 -3.04 -14.92 10.29
C GLY A 180 -3.01 -13.47 9.80
N TRP A 181 -3.99 -12.64 10.15
CA TRP A 181 -3.98 -11.22 9.84
C TRP A 181 -2.84 -10.49 10.59
N PRO A 182 -2.16 -9.55 9.92
CA PRO A 182 -1.31 -8.58 10.60
C PRO A 182 -2.16 -7.59 11.41
N SER A 183 -1.52 -6.91 12.37
CA SER A 183 -2.14 -5.83 13.14
C SER A 183 -1.90 -4.47 12.50
N VAL A 184 -0.75 -4.30 11.82
CA VAL A 184 -0.40 -3.11 11.04
C VAL A 184 0.06 -3.51 9.65
N VAL A 185 -0.39 -2.78 8.65
CA VAL A 185 0.00 -2.96 7.24
C VAL A 185 0.52 -1.66 6.65
N LEU A 186 1.41 -1.78 5.66
CA LEU A 186 1.95 -0.70 4.86
C LEU A 186 1.56 -0.94 3.39
N GLU A 187 1.07 0.10 2.73
CA GLU A 187 0.76 0.10 1.31
C GLU A 187 1.46 1.28 0.64
N VAL A 188 2.19 1.02 -0.43
CA VAL A 188 3.07 1.97 -1.08
C VAL A 188 2.51 2.30 -2.45
N GLY A 189 2.28 3.59 -2.67
CA GLY A 189 1.88 4.14 -3.96
C GLY A 189 3.00 4.92 -4.62
N TYR A 190 3.81 4.27 -5.46
CA TYR A 190 4.77 4.96 -6.31
C TYR A 190 4.17 5.27 -7.68
N SER A 191 3.87 6.54 -7.92
CA SER A 191 3.03 6.98 -9.06
C SER A 191 1.60 6.43 -9.03
N GLU A 192 1.27 5.41 -8.21
CA GLU A 192 -0.04 4.80 -8.07
C GLU A 192 -1.21 5.76 -7.82
N SER A 193 -2.34 5.51 -8.48
CA SER A 193 -3.51 6.36 -8.33
C SER A 193 -4.01 6.33 -6.89
N GLN A 194 -4.48 7.48 -6.39
CA GLN A 194 -5.11 7.58 -5.07
C GLN A 194 -6.21 6.52 -4.88
N LYS A 195 -6.90 6.16 -5.97
CA LYS A 195 -7.96 5.15 -5.97
C LYS A 195 -7.45 3.76 -5.55
N LYS A 196 -6.23 3.36 -5.91
CA LYS A 196 -5.67 2.05 -5.52
C LYS A 196 -5.35 2.01 -4.04
N LEU A 197 -4.68 3.03 -3.50
CA LEU A 197 -4.44 3.12 -2.04
C LEU A 197 -5.76 3.13 -1.25
N GLN A 198 -6.79 3.84 -1.74
CA GLN A 198 -8.11 3.80 -1.10
C GLN A 198 -8.77 2.42 -1.17
N SER A 199 -8.63 1.70 -2.29
CA SER A 199 -9.06 0.31 -2.43
C SER A 199 -8.32 -0.62 -1.47
N ASP A 200 -7.03 -0.40 -1.25
CA ASP A 200 -6.21 -1.15 -0.32
C ASP A 200 -6.63 -0.92 1.14
N ILE A 201 -6.79 0.35 1.55
CA ILE A 201 -7.31 0.71 2.88
C ILE A 201 -8.67 0.03 3.13
N ARG A 202 -9.55 0.10 2.12
CA ARG A 202 -10.89 -0.50 2.20
C ARG A 202 -10.84 -2.02 2.35
N PHE A 203 -9.89 -2.71 1.71
CA PHE A 203 -9.68 -4.14 1.94
C PHE A 203 -9.27 -4.38 3.39
N TRP A 204 -8.18 -3.77 3.85
CA TRP A 204 -7.59 -4.08 5.15
C TRP A 204 -8.51 -3.75 6.33
N LEU A 205 -9.17 -2.59 6.33
CA LEU A 205 -10.01 -2.16 7.45
C LEU A 205 -11.38 -2.85 7.48
N ARG A 206 -11.86 -3.41 6.37
CA ARG A 206 -13.18 -4.09 6.33
C ARG A 206 -13.10 -5.60 6.33
N GLN A 207 -12.14 -6.17 5.60
CA GLN A 207 -12.07 -7.62 5.39
C GLN A 207 -11.39 -8.33 6.56
N SER A 208 -10.61 -7.60 7.36
CA SER A 208 -9.87 -8.17 8.49
C SER A 208 -10.70 -8.43 9.74
N GLU A 209 -12.00 -8.11 9.76
CA GLU A 209 -12.87 -8.25 10.94
C GLU A 209 -12.28 -7.53 12.19
N GLY A 210 -11.57 -6.42 11.97
CA GLY A 210 -10.92 -5.64 13.02
C GLY A 210 -9.59 -6.23 13.51
N HIS A 211 -9.03 -7.24 12.85
CA HIS A 211 -7.70 -7.75 13.17
C HIS A 211 -6.58 -6.80 12.72
N VAL A 212 -6.75 -6.12 11.58
CA VAL A 212 -5.90 -4.98 11.21
C VAL A 212 -6.39 -3.75 11.97
N LYS A 213 -5.48 -3.14 12.72
CA LYS A 213 -5.73 -1.97 13.56
C LYS A 213 -5.31 -0.66 12.89
N THR A 214 -4.22 -0.71 12.13
CA THR A 214 -3.66 0.45 11.44
C THR A 214 -3.24 0.10 10.02
N VAL A 215 -3.62 0.94 9.06
CA VAL A 215 -3.11 0.92 7.69
C VAL A 215 -2.26 2.18 7.48
N LEU A 216 -1.00 1.99 7.12
CA LEU A 216 -0.10 3.07 6.71
C LEU A 216 -0.09 3.13 5.19
N THR A 217 -0.34 4.29 4.60
CA THR A 217 -0.12 4.51 3.17
C THR A 217 1.09 5.38 2.96
N VAL A 218 1.87 5.11 1.91
CA VAL A 218 3.00 5.94 1.47
C VAL A 218 2.79 6.31 0.01
N ALA A 219 2.30 7.51 -0.24
CA ALA A 219 2.10 8.04 -1.59
C ALA A 219 3.31 8.87 -2.02
N ILE A 220 4.06 8.38 -3.01
CA ILE A 220 5.19 9.08 -3.62
C ILE A 220 4.66 9.79 -4.87
N ARG A 221 4.71 11.13 -4.86
CA ARG A 221 4.07 12.01 -5.85
C ARG A 221 5.08 12.92 -6.53
N ASP A 222 4.63 13.59 -7.60
CA ASP A 222 5.36 14.67 -8.27
C ASP A 222 6.79 14.28 -8.69
N ARG A 223 6.97 13.11 -9.31
CA ARG A 223 8.30 12.56 -9.65
C ARG A 223 9.22 12.43 -8.43
N ALA A 224 8.65 11.96 -7.33
CA ALA A 224 9.30 11.83 -6.03
C ALA A 224 9.81 13.16 -5.46
N GLU A 225 9.09 14.26 -5.67
CA GLU A 225 9.35 15.53 -4.98
C GLU A 225 8.58 15.66 -3.67
N SER A 226 7.48 14.92 -3.53
CA SER A 226 6.72 14.84 -2.30
C SER A 226 6.38 13.39 -1.93
N ILE A 227 6.41 13.11 -0.63
CA ILE A 227 5.99 11.83 -0.05
C ILE A 227 4.91 12.16 0.98
N ILE A 228 3.75 11.56 0.82
CA ILE A 228 2.62 11.68 1.73
C ILE A 228 2.51 10.37 2.49
N ILE A 229 2.42 10.44 3.82
CA ILE A 229 2.18 9.30 4.68
C ILE A 229 0.87 9.53 5.42
N GLU A 230 -0.07 8.60 5.30
CA GLU A 230 -1.32 8.65 6.05
C GLU A 230 -1.41 7.45 6.98
N LYS A 231 -1.95 7.68 8.18
CA LYS A 231 -2.31 6.63 9.13
C LYS A 231 -3.82 6.50 9.17
N TRP A 232 -4.33 5.35 8.79
CA TRP A 232 -5.75 5.04 8.73
C TRP A 232 -6.13 3.99 9.77
N GLU A 233 -7.19 4.27 10.53
CA GLU A 233 -7.72 3.36 11.57
C GLU A 233 -9.25 3.37 11.53
N ASN A 234 -9.89 2.37 12.12
CA ASN A 234 -11.34 2.40 12.34
C ASN A 234 -11.63 3.12 13.66
N GLY A 235 -12.45 4.17 13.62
CA GLY A 235 -12.98 4.82 14.81
C GLY A 235 -13.96 3.92 15.59
N GLU A 236 -14.43 4.39 16.74
CA GLU A 236 -15.37 3.65 17.60
C GLU A 236 -16.69 3.27 16.89
N ASN A 237 -17.09 4.08 15.91
CA ASN A 237 -18.25 3.84 15.06
C ASN A 237 -18.02 2.76 13.97
N GLY A 238 -16.82 2.17 13.91
CA GLY A 238 -16.40 1.18 12.92
C GLY A 238 -16.10 1.77 11.53
N ARG A 239 -16.05 3.09 11.39
CA ARG A 239 -15.73 3.79 10.15
C ARG A 239 -14.24 4.09 10.08
N ALA A 240 -13.67 3.95 8.90
CA ALA A 240 -12.28 4.27 8.63
C ALA A 240 -12.08 5.78 8.58
N HIS A 241 -11.04 6.26 9.25
CA HIS A 241 -10.67 7.68 9.30
C HIS A 241 -9.17 7.85 9.14
N ALA A 242 -8.76 8.99 8.57
CA ALA A 242 -7.36 9.38 8.49
C ALA A 242 -6.93 10.03 9.82
N GLU A 243 -6.31 9.25 10.70
CA GLU A 243 -5.88 9.67 12.04
C GLU A 243 -4.64 10.57 12.01
N GLN A 244 -3.75 10.38 11.04
CA GLN A 244 -2.61 11.26 10.83
C GLN A 244 -2.35 11.45 9.33
N TYR A 245 -1.95 12.67 8.99
CA TYR A 245 -1.49 13.05 7.65
C TYR A 245 -0.13 13.71 7.77
N LEU A 246 0.86 13.17 7.08
CA LEU A 246 2.22 13.69 7.05
C LEU A 246 2.63 13.96 5.61
N LYS A 247 3.37 15.04 5.40
CA LYS A 247 3.96 15.36 4.11
C LYS A 247 5.44 15.68 4.25
N ILE A 248 6.24 14.99 3.45
CA ILE A 248 7.68 15.20 3.33
C ILE A 248 7.95 15.79 1.95
N THR A 249 8.55 16.98 1.92
CA THR A 249 8.84 17.71 0.67
C THR A 249 10.34 17.81 0.45
N ARG A 250 10.78 17.56 -0.79
CA ARG A 250 12.18 17.68 -1.21
C ARG A 250 12.51 19.10 -1.61
N ASN A 251 13.62 19.64 -1.10
CA ASN A 251 14.28 20.80 -1.70
C ASN A 251 15.51 20.34 -2.48
N ARG A 252 15.39 20.27 -3.81
CA ARG A 252 16.50 19.84 -4.69
C ARG A 252 17.73 20.77 -4.63
N ARG A 253 17.55 22.07 -4.34
CA ARG A 253 18.66 23.03 -4.35
C ARG A 253 19.58 22.84 -3.14
N THR A 254 18.98 22.59 -1.98
CA THR A 254 19.71 22.40 -0.71
C THR A 254 19.92 20.93 -0.38
N ASN A 255 19.32 20.02 -1.15
CA ASN A 255 19.23 18.59 -0.87
C ASN A 255 18.71 18.29 0.54
N THR A 256 17.71 19.05 0.97
CA THR A 256 17.09 18.90 2.30
C THR A 256 15.65 18.40 2.19
N ALA A 257 15.18 17.78 3.26
CA ALA A 257 13.79 17.35 3.44
C ALA A 257 13.10 18.24 4.47
N THR A 258 11.81 18.52 4.26
CA THR A 258 10.96 19.16 5.28
C THR A 258 9.79 18.24 5.59
N VAL A 259 9.62 17.91 6.86
CA VAL A 259 8.52 17.07 7.36
C VAL A 259 7.45 17.97 7.98
N THR A 260 6.20 17.74 7.61
CA THR A 260 5.01 18.37 8.20
C THR A 260 4.07 17.28 8.71
N GLY A 261 3.36 17.55 9.81
CA GLY A 261 2.46 16.57 10.45
C GLY A 261 3.17 15.48 11.28
N GLY A 262 4.50 15.46 11.32
CA GLY A 262 5.27 14.48 12.09
C GLY A 262 5.32 14.77 13.61
N PRO A 263 5.72 13.79 14.44
CA PRO A 263 6.15 12.44 14.06
C PRO A 263 5.00 11.51 13.65
N LEU A 264 5.31 10.40 12.97
CA LEU A 264 4.33 9.32 12.76
C LEU A 264 4.23 8.49 14.04
N VAL A 265 3.02 8.23 14.52
CA VAL A 265 2.78 7.50 15.78
C VAL A 265 1.90 6.28 15.54
N ILE A 266 2.47 5.10 15.71
CA ILE A 266 1.72 3.84 15.72
C ILE A 266 1.43 3.47 17.17
N GLY A 267 0.14 3.34 17.51
CA GLY A 267 -0.28 2.99 18.86
C GLY A 267 0.28 1.63 19.29
N PHE A 268 0.79 1.54 20.51
CA PHE A 268 1.36 0.30 21.04
C PHE A 268 0.34 -0.86 20.98
N GLU A 269 -0.88 -0.59 21.46
CA GLU A 269 -1.94 -1.60 21.50
C GLU A 269 -2.40 -2.01 20.10
N ASN A 270 -2.36 -1.08 19.15
CA ASN A 270 -2.64 -1.35 17.74
C ASN A 270 -1.57 -2.28 17.15
N LEU A 271 -0.29 -2.04 17.43
CA LEU A 271 0.80 -2.86 16.90
C LEU A 271 0.89 -4.24 17.55
N PHE A 272 0.77 -4.33 18.88
CA PHE A 272 0.98 -5.56 19.63
C PHE A 272 -0.30 -6.35 19.95
N SER A 273 -1.47 -5.77 19.68
CA SER A 273 -2.79 -6.35 20.01
C SER A 273 -2.92 -6.73 21.49
N ARG A 274 -2.29 -5.95 22.37
CA ARG A 274 -2.35 -6.10 23.84
C ARG A 274 -2.08 -4.75 24.52
N PRO A 275 -2.55 -4.57 25.76
CA PRO A 275 -2.24 -3.39 26.53
C PRO A 275 -0.74 -3.29 26.86
N ILE A 276 -0.32 -2.06 27.14
CA ILE A 276 0.96 -1.76 27.78
C ILE A 276 1.02 -2.50 29.13
N SER A 277 2.15 -3.16 29.38
CA SER A 277 2.37 -4.02 30.55
C SER A 277 3.63 -3.67 31.32
N SER A 278 4.47 -2.81 30.76
CA SER A 278 5.76 -2.43 31.33
C SER A 278 6.02 -0.93 31.13
N PRO A 279 6.69 -0.23 32.06
CA PRO A 279 6.98 1.20 31.94
C PRO A 279 7.88 1.59 30.76
N ILE A 280 8.58 0.63 30.14
CA ILE A 280 9.40 0.87 28.95
C ILE A 280 8.62 0.73 27.63
N GLU A 281 7.38 0.23 27.70
CA GLU A 281 6.49 0.08 26.55
C GLU A 281 5.71 1.38 26.34
N GLN A 282 5.70 1.86 25.11
CA GLN A 282 5.07 3.12 24.71
C GLN A 282 4.70 3.06 23.23
N ASP A 283 3.95 4.06 22.76
CA ASP A 283 3.66 4.19 21.34
C ASP A 283 4.93 4.30 20.49
N ILE A 284 4.86 3.75 19.29
CA ILE A 284 5.98 3.65 18.36
C ILE A 284 6.05 4.98 17.61
N GLN A 285 7.00 5.82 18.00
CA GLN A 285 7.24 7.11 17.39
C GLN A 285 8.32 7.00 16.31
N LEU A 286 7.97 7.34 15.07
CA LEU A 286 8.94 7.55 14.00
C LEU A 286 9.18 9.05 13.87
N GLY A 287 10.31 9.51 14.40
CA GLY A 287 10.68 10.92 14.46
C GLY A 287 10.94 11.54 13.09
N ASN A 288 10.95 12.87 13.04
CA ASN A 288 11.21 13.60 11.79
C ASN A 288 12.54 13.20 11.14
N ASP A 289 13.59 12.96 11.92
CA ASP A 289 14.90 12.56 11.39
C ASP A 289 14.83 11.20 10.68
N GLN A 290 14.10 10.22 11.25
CA GLN A 290 13.88 8.92 10.64
C GLN A 290 13.04 9.04 9.36
N LEU A 291 11.98 9.85 9.38
CA LEU A 291 11.15 10.11 8.20
C LEU A 291 11.96 10.79 7.07
N GLN A 292 12.88 11.70 7.42
CA GLN A 292 13.78 12.32 6.45
C GLN A 292 14.77 11.31 5.86
N GLN A 293 15.28 10.36 6.66
CA GLN A 293 16.15 9.29 6.17
C GLN A 293 15.44 8.40 5.14
N ILE A 294 14.23 7.93 5.46
CA ILE A 294 13.40 7.16 4.52
C ILE A 294 13.20 7.94 3.21
N ALA A 295 12.85 9.23 3.31
CA ALA A 295 12.65 10.08 2.14
C ALA A 295 13.91 10.23 1.29
N GLN A 296 15.08 10.39 1.92
CA GLN A 296 16.36 10.48 1.20
C GLN A 296 16.67 9.20 0.43
N VAL A 297 16.44 8.03 1.01
CA VAL A 297 16.67 6.73 0.34
C VAL A 297 15.72 6.58 -0.86
N ILE A 298 14.44 6.90 -0.69
CA ILE A 298 13.46 6.90 -1.79
C ILE A 298 13.89 7.83 -2.93
N TRP A 299 14.34 9.04 -2.61
CA TRP A 299 14.79 10.02 -3.60
C TRP A 299 16.06 9.59 -4.33
N GLN A 300 17.00 8.93 -3.65
CA GLN A 300 18.19 8.37 -4.29
C GLN A 300 17.81 7.32 -5.33
N GLU A 301 16.86 6.43 -5.03
CA GLU A 301 16.35 5.46 -5.99
C GLU A 301 15.63 6.13 -7.17
N ALA A 302 14.82 7.17 -6.89
CA ALA A 302 14.12 7.91 -7.93
C ALA A 302 15.07 8.66 -8.88
N ASP A 303 16.15 9.24 -8.35
CA ASP A 303 17.16 9.94 -9.15
C ASP A 303 17.97 8.96 -10.03
N LYS A 304 18.30 7.77 -9.49
CA LYS A 304 18.93 6.69 -10.27
C LYS A 304 18.03 6.27 -11.43
N ALA A 305 16.77 5.95 -11.14
CA ALA A 305 15.79 5.53 -12.15
C ALA A 305 15.63 6.58 -13.26
N SER A 306 15.55 7.86 -12.90
CA SER A 306 15.47 8.97 -13.84
C SER A 306 16.70 9.06 -14.76
N THR A 307 17.90 8.86 -14.21
CA THR A 307 19.16 8.92 -14.97
C THR A 307 19.25 7.80 -16.02
N TYR A 308 18.82 6.59 -15.68
CA TYR A 308 18.80 5.46 -16.61
C TYR A 308 17.79 5.64 -17.76
N SER A 309 16.65 6.27 -17.50
CA SER A 309 15.65 6.58 -18.53
C SER A 309 16.19 7.57 -19.57
N TYR A 310 16.87 8.65 -19.14
CA TYR A 310 17.48 9.62 -20.05
C TYR A 310 18.58 9.01 -20.92
N ALA A 311 19.40 8.09 -20.39
CA ALA A 311 20.46 7.43 -21.16
C ALA A 311 19.92 6.52 -22.28
N ARG A 312 18.70 5.98 -22.16
CA ARG A 312 18.08 5.15 -23.20
C ARG A 312 17.46 5.96 -24.35
N LEU A 313 17.01 7.18 -24.08
CA LEU A 313 16.40 8.06 -25.09
C LEU A 313 17.44 8.72 -26.02
N CYS A 314 18.72 8.64 -25.69
CA CYS A 314 19.83 9.24 -26.45
C CYS A 314 20.59 8.24 -27.34
N ILE A 315 20.09 7.01 -27.51
CA ILE A 315 20.67 5.94 -28.35
C ILE A 315 19.63 5.56 -29.41
#